data_AF-A0A660SGJ6-F1
#
_entry.id   AF-A0A660SGJ6-F1
#
_cell.length_a   1.000
_cell.length_b   1.000
_cell.length_c   1.000
_cell.angle_alpha   90.00
_cell.angle_beta   90.00
_cell.angle_gamma   90.00
#
_symmetry.space_group_name_H-M   'P 1'
#
loop_
_entity.id
_entity.type
_entity.pdbx_description
1 polymer ?
#
loop_
_entity_poly.entity_id
_entity_poly.type
_entity_poly.pdbx_seq_one_letter_code
_entity_poly.pdbx_strand_id
1 'polypeptide(L)'
;LAIYDGSGLSRFNRITPLAMVRLLYALYHSRYREQFLSLLPTGGEGTLWYRFKTEKNRIRCKTGTLYGVSCLSGYILKPRPIAFAILINDFLTPRRDIEKWQESLCRRYLQ
;
A
#
# COMPACT_ATOMS: atom_id res chain seq x y z
N LEU A 1 12.85 -10.65 8.28
CA LEU A 1 12.44 -10.55 6.87
C LEU A 1 12.71 -11.90 6.24
N ALA A 2 11.75 -12.51 5.57
CA ALA A 2 11.96 -13.75 4.81
C ALA A 2 11.37 -13.55 3.41
N ILE A 3 12.18 -13.80 2.38
CA ILE A 3 11.84 -13.60 0.96
C ILE A 3 12.05 -14.93 0.26
N TYR A 4 10.97 -15.47 -0.29
CA TYR A 4 10.95 -16.73 -1.03
C TYR A 4 10.67 -16.48 -2.51
N ASP A 5 9.95 -15.39 -2.84
CA ASP A 5 9.82 -14.88 -4.20
C ASP A 5 9.70 -13.36 -4.22
N GLY A 6 9.85 -12.77 -5.41
CA GLY A 6 9.73 -11.32 -5.63
C GLY A 6 8.30 -10.83 -5.93
N SER A 7 7.37 -11.74 -6.23
CA SER A 7 5.99 -11.39 -6.59
C SER A 7 5.07 -11.25 -5.37
N GLY A 8 5.41 -11.89 -4.25
CA GLY A 8 4.58 -11.96 -3.07
C GLY A 8 3.59 -13.14 -3.05
N LEU A 9 3.69 -14.09 -4.00
CA LEU A 9 2.77 -15.22 -4.08
C LEU A 9 3.06 -16.30 -3.03
N SER A 10 4.33 -16.46 -2.65
CA SER A 10 4.72 -17.39 -1.61
C SER A 10 4.13 -16.97 -0.27
N ARG A 11 3.33 -17.87 0.30
CA ARG A 11 2.80 -17.75 1.66
C ARG A 11 3.88 -17.81 2.74
N PHE A 12 5.14 -18.08 2.39
CA PHE A 12 6.26 -18.04 3.30
C PHE A 12 6.96 -16.68 3.35
N ASN A 13 6.62 -15.76 2.43
CA ASN A 13 7.09 -14.38 2.51
C ASN A 13 6.65 -13.73 3.84
N ARG A 14 7.59 -13.07 4.53
CA ARG A 14 7.35 -12.41 5.82
C ARG A 14 8.07 -11.06 5.85
N ILE A 15 7.29 -10.00 5.92
CA ILE A 15 7.77 -8.63 6.14
C ILE A 15 6.91 -7.96 7.22
N THR A 16 7.51 -7.12 8.06
CA THR A 16 6.77 -6.33 9.05
C THR A 16 6.33 -5.00 8.43
N PRO A 17 5.25 -4.37 8.92
CA PRO A 17 4.85 -3.04 8.47
C PRO A 17 5.98 -2.01 8.62
N LEU A 18 6.74 -2.07 9.73
CA LEU A 18 7.88 -1.18 9.96
C LEU A 18 8.99 -1.35 8.91
N ALA A 19 9.32 -2.58 8.54
CA ALA A 19 10.31 -2.83 7.48
C ALA A 19 9.84 -2.29 6.13
N MET A 20 8.56 -2.48 5.79
CA MET A 20 7.98 -1.92 4.56
C MET A 20 8.01 -0.39 4.55
N VAL A 21 7.63 0.26 5.66
CA VAL A 21 7.68 1.73 5.77
C VAL A 21 9.12 2.25 5.67
N ARG A 22 10.10 1.57 6.28
CA ARG A 22 11.52 1.94 6.14
C ARG A 22 12.00 1.88 4.68
N LEU A 23 11.59 0.86 3.94
CA LEU A 23 11.88 0.75 2.50
C LEU A 23 11.27 1.92 1.72
N LEU A 24 9.97 2.19 1.91
CA LEU A 24 9.28 3.30 1.26
C LEU A 24 9.92 4.65 1.63
N TYR A 25 10.26 4.86 2.89
CA TYR A 25 10.95 6.06 3.34
C TYR A 25 12.30 6.24 2.63
N ALA A 26 13.11 5.19 2.54
CA ALA A 26 14.41 5.23 1.86
C ALA A 26 14.24 5.53 0.35
N LEU A 27 13.28 4.89 -0.32
CA LEU A 27 12.99 5.13 -1.75
C LEU A 27 12.54 6.57 -2.01
N TYR A 28 11.70 7.12 -1.14
CA TYR A 28 11.23 8.50 -1.24
C TYR A 28 12.37 9.53 -1.11
N HIS A 29 13.40 9.25 -0.31
CA HIS A 29 14.55 10.15 -0.13
C HIS A 29 15.72 9.81 -1.08
N SER A 30 15.53 8.88 -2.01
CA SER A 30 16.54 8.49 -2.99
C SER A 30 16.40 9.27 -4.30
N ARG A 31 17.43 9.20 -5.15
CA ARG A 31 17.38 9.69 -6.53
C ARG A 31 16.29 9.05 -7.40
N TYR A 32 15.74 7.91 -6.98
CA TYR A 32 14.72 7.16 -7.72
C TYR A 32 13.28 7.52 -7.32
N ARG A 33 13.08 8.51 -6.44
CA ARG A 33 11.76 8.88 -5.90
C ARG A 33 10.68 9.01 -6.98
N GLU A 34 10.92 9.86 -7.98
CA GLU A 34 9.90 10.16 -9.00
C GLU A 34 9.61 8.95 -9.89
N GLN A 35 10.65 8.21 -10.27
CA GLN A 35 10.50 6.95 -11.01
C GLN A 35 9.72 5.91 -10.19
N PHE A 36 10.00 5.78 -8.90
CA PHE A 36 9.29 4.82 -8.05
C PHE A 36 7.84 5.21 -7.81
N LEU A 37 7.55 6.51 -7.60
CA LEU A 37 6.19 7.01 -7.46
C LEU A 37 5.37 6.79 -8.73
N SER A 38 5.96 6.92 -9.91
CA SER A 38 5.23 6.71 -11.18
C SER A 38 4.83 5.25 -11.40
N LEU A 39 5.56 4.29 -10.83
CA LEU A 39 5.23 2.86 -10.86
C LEU A 39 4.05 2.49 -9.96
N LEU A 40 3.74 3.31 -8.96
CA LEU A 40 2.63 3.07 -8.04
C LEU A 40 1.33 3.64 -8.62
N PRO A 41 0.26 2.84 -8.73
CA PRO A 41 -1.02 3.35 -9.19
C PRO A 41 -1.60 4.35 -8.17
N THR A 42 -2.36 5.31 -8.68
CA THR A 42 -3.21 6.18 -7.86
C THR A 42 -4.66 5.69 -7.84
N GLY A 43 -5.50 6.26 -6.99
CA GLY A 43 -6.94 6.01 -6.98
C GLY A 43 -7.58 6.13 -8.37
N GLY A 44 -8.45 5.16 -8.68
CA GLY A 44 -9.05 5.02 -10.01
C GLY A 44 -8.19 4.32 -11.06
N GLU A 45 -6.98 3.86 -10.74
CA GLU A 45 -6.05 3.25 -11.70
C GLU A 45 -5.61 1.84 -11.28
N GLY A 46 -5.39 0.96 -12.27
CA GLY A 46 -4.90 -0.41 -12.06
C GLY A 46 -5.70 -1.16 -10.99
N THR A 47 -5.01 -1.74 -10.01
CA THR A 47 -5.65 -2.45 -8.89
C THR A 47 -6.46 -1.56 -7.94
N LEU A 48 -6.38 -0.24 -8.10
CA LEU A 48 -7.16 0.75 -7.36
C LEU A 48 -8.33 1.30 -8.19
N TRP A 49 -8.71 0.68 -9.31
CA TRP A 49 -9.77 1.15 -10.19
C TRP A 49 -11.09 1.51 -9.48
N TYR A 50 -11.49 0.73 -8.47
CA TYR A 50 -12.69 1.00 -7.67
C TYR A 50 -12.40 1.71 -6.33
N ARG A 51 -11.14 2.04 -6.03
CA ARG A 51 -10.67 2.55 -4.73
C ARG A 51 -10.15 3.97 -4.87
N PHE A 52 -10.25 4.77 -3.80
CA PHE A 52 -9.64 6.11 -3.74
C PHE A 52 -9.97 7.08 -4.89
N LYS A 53 -11.13 6.95 -5.56
CA LYS A 53 -11.45 7.72 -6.78
C LYS A 53 -11.42 9.25 -6.58
N THR A 54 -11.81 9.71 -5.40
CA THR A 54 -11.82 11.13 -5.01
C THR A 54 -10.44 11.63 -4.55
N GLU A 55 -9.48 10.72 -4.35
CA GLU A 55 -8.13 10.99 -3.86
C GLU A 55 -7.06 10.79 -4.96
N LYS A 56 -7.45 10.93 -6.24
CA LYS A 56 -6.53 10.79 -7.36
C LYS A 56 -5.33 11.74 -7.22
N ASN A 57 -4.14 11.23 -7.47
CA ASN A 57 -2.83 11.85 -7.26
C ASN A 57 -2.49 12.24 -5.82
N ARG A 58 -3.39 12.03 -4.84
CA ARG A 58 -3.13 12.27 -3.41
C ARG A 58 -2.70 11.00 -2.69
N ILE A 59 -3.00 9.83 -3.24
CA ILE A 59 -2.54 8.53 -2.74
C ILE A 59 -1.94 7.75 -3.90
N ARG A 60 -0.72 7.25 -3.70
CA ARG A 60 -0.06 6.29 -4.60
C ARG A 60 0.35 5.07 -3.82
N CYS A 61 -0.18 3.90 -4.14
CA CYS A 61 0.06 2.71 -3.34
C CYS A 61 -0.05 1.42 -4.13
N LYS A 62 0.61 0.38 -3.62
CA LYS A 62 0.51 -0.98 -4.13
C LYS A 62 -0.44 -1.80 -3.27
N THR A 63 -1.20 -2.65 -3.94
CA THR A 63 -2.06 -3.66 -3.33
C THR A 63 -1.35 -5.02 -3.28
N GLY A 64 -1.66 -5.82 -2.26
CA GLY A 64 -1.33 -7.23 -2.19
C GLY A 64 -2.54 -8.01 -1.67
N THR A 65 -2.93 -9.07 -2.37
CA THR A 65 -4.09 -9.87 -1.97
C THR A 65 -3.79 -11.35 -2.14
N LEU A 66 -4.05 -12.13 -1.10
CA LEU A 66 -4.17 -13.58 -1.13
C LEU A 66 -5.41 -13.99 -0.33
N TYR A 67 -5.76 -15.27 -0.32
CA TYR A 67 -6.83 -15.75 0.55
C TYR A 67 -6.50 -15.47 2.03
N GLY A 68 -7.38 -14.74 2.72
CA GLY A 68 -7.18 -14.29 4.10
C GLY A 68 -6.14 -13.18 4.28
N VAL A 69 -5.58 -12.61 3.20
CA VAL A 69 -4.53 -11.58 3.26
C VAL A 69 -4.87 -10.38 2.41
N SER A 70 -4.78 -9.18 3.01
CA SER A 70 -4.98 -7.90 2.33
C SER A 70 -3.95 -6.89 2.81
N CYS A 71 -3.12 -6.45 1.87
CA CYS A 71 -2.04 -5.52 2.11
C CYS A 71 -2.22 -4.27 1.25
N LEU A 72 -1.91 -3.11 1.84
CA LEU A 72 -1.89 -1.82 1.16
C LEU A 72 -0.71 -1.01 1.69
N SER A 73 0.19 -0.60 0.81
CA SER A 73 1.38 0.17 1.20
C SER A 73 1.77 1.18 0.13
N GLY A 74 2.23 2.35 0.54
CA GLY A 74 2.62 3.41 -0.38
C GLY A 74 2.71 4.76 0.31
N TYR A 75 2.30 5.80 -0.41
CA TYR A 75 2.42 7.19 0.03
C TYR A 75 1.09 7.92 0.01
N ILE A 76 0.87 8.73 1.04
CA ILE A 76 -0.10 9.82 1.06
C ILE A 76 0.67 11.09 0.73
N LEU A 77 0.32 11.71 -0.40
CA LEU A 77 0.99 12.87 -0.96
C LEU A 77 0.30 14.14 -0.46
N LYS A 78 0.98 14.84 0.45
CA LYS A 78 0.61 16.13 1.02
C LYS A 78 1.90 16.93 1.30
N PRO A 79 1.85 18.21 1.75
CA PRO A 79 3.06 19.01 1.96
C PRO A 79 4.12 18.32 2.84
N ARG A 80 3.68 17.51 3.82
CA ARG A 80 4.51 16.54 4.53
C ARG A 80 4.05 15.11 4.18
N PRO A 81 4.65 14.49 3.15
CA PRO A 81 4.26 13.17 2.68
C PRO A 81 4.35 12.11 3.78
N ILE A 82 3.45 11.14 3.76
CA ILE A 82 3.42 10.02 4.71
C ILE A 82 3.65 8.72 3.94
N ALA A 83 4.67 7.96 4.32
CA ALA A 83 4.82 6.57 3.92
C ALA A 83 4.04 5.66 4.88
N PHE A 84 3.32 4.68 4.34
CA PHE A 84 2.49 3.77 5.14
C PHE A 84 2.57 2.33 4.65
N ALA A 85 2.30 1.40 5.57
CA ALA A 85 2.07 0.00 5.26
C ALA A 85 0.99 -0.57 6.20
N ILE A 86 -0.05 -1.15 5.60
CA ILE A 86 -1.14 -1.83 6.29
C ILE A 86 -1.12 -3.28 5.81
N LEU A 87 -0.80 -4.21 6.70
CA LEU A 87 -0.72 -5.64 6.41
C LEU A 87 -1.73 -6.37 7.30
N ILE A 88 -2.76 -6.96 6.70
CA ILE A 88 -3.83 -7.65 7.42
C ILE A 88 -3.83 -9.11 6.95
N ASN A 89 -3.64 -10.02 7.90
CA ASN A 89 -3.64 -11.48 7.67
C ASN A 89 -4.78 -12.12 8.45
N ASP A 90 -5.11 -13.35 8.06
CA ASP A 90 -6.03 -14.27 8.75
C ASP A 90 -7.43 -13.68 9.05
N PHE A 91 -7.90 -12.76 8.19
CA PHE A 91 -9.25 -12.22 8.33
C PHE A 91 -10.30 -13.20 7.78
N LEU A 92 -11.44 -13.28 8.46
CA LEU A 92 -12.57 -14.15 8.09
C LEU A 92 -13.72 -13.39 7.40
N THR A 93 -13.65 -12.07 7.38
CA THR A 93 -14.67 -11.20 6.77
C THR A 93 -14.48 -11.09 5.25
N PRO A 94 -15.48 -10.60 4.51
CA PRO A 94 -15.30 -10.31 3.10
C PRO A 94 -14.13 -9.32 2.86
N ARG A 95 -13.26 -9.63 1.90
CA ARG A 95 -12.10 -8.78 1.54
C ARG A 95 -12.48 -7.31 1.35
N ARG A 96 -13.66 -7.05 0.76
CA ARG A 96 -14.14 -5.70 0.48
C ARG A 96 -14.28 -4.84 1.74
N ASP A 97 -14.61 -5.45 2.88
CA ASP A 97 -14.75 -4.71 4.14
C ASP A 97 -13.38 -4.31 4.70
N ILE A 98 -12.38 -5.20 4.55
CA ILE A 98 -10.99 -4.89 4.86
C ILE A 98 -10.45 -3.78 3.95
N GLU A 99 -10.74 -3.84 2.64
CA GLU A 99 -10.32 -2.81 1.69
C GLU A 99 -10.95 -1.44 2.01
N LYS A 100 -12.25 -1.41 2.37
CA LYS A 100 -12.93 -0.19 2.84
C LYS A 100 -12.34 0.35 4.13
N TRP A 101 -11.97 -0.52 5.06
CA TRP A 101 -11.32 -0.12 6.31
C TRP A 101 -9.93 0.48 6.05
N GLN A 102 -9.13 -0.14 5.17
CA GLN A 102 -7.85 0.44 4.72
C GLN A 102 -8.05 1.82 4.10
N GLU A 103 -9.08 1.99 3.25
CA GLU A 103 -9.40 3.28 2.63
C GLU A 103 -9.79 4.34 3.66
N SER A 104 -10.65 4.00 4.62
CA SER A 104 -11.07 4.95 5.66
C SER A 104 -9.89 5.37 6.56
N LEU A 105 -8.96 4.46 6.84
CA LEU A 105 -7.73 4.78 7.56
C LEU A 105 -6.87 5.77 6.76
N CYS A 106 -6.59 5.50 5.49
CA CYS A 106 -5.80 6.40 4.66
C CYS A 106 -6.47 7.79 4.51
N ARG A 107 -7.80 7.86 4.37
CA ARG A 107 -8.54 9.12 4.28
C ARG A 107 -8.43 9.99 5.53
N ARG A 108 -8.30 9.40 6.72
CA ARG A 108 -8.06 10.17 7.96
C ARG A 108 -6.74 10.94 7.94
N TYR A 109 -5.75 10.46 7.21
CA TYR A 109 -4.42 11.11 7.12
C TYR A 109 -4.26 12.05 5.91
N LEU A 110 -5.30 12.18 5.08
CA LEU A 110 -5.37 13.12 3.96
C LEU A 110 -5.77 14.54 4.37
N GLN A 111 -6.28 14.71 5.59
CA GLN A 111 -6.52 16.02 6.17
C GLN A 111 -5.18 16.71 6.50
#